data_AF-A0A8H8MJ70-F1
#
_entry.id   AF-A0A8H8MJ70-F1
#
_cell.length_a   1.000
_cell.length_b   1.000
_cell.length_c   1.000
_cell.angle_alpha   90.00
_cell.angle_beta   90.00
_cell.angle_gamma   90.00
#
_symmetry.space_group_name_H-M   'P 1'
#
loop_
_entity.id
_entity.type
_entity.pdbx_description
1 polymer ?
#
loop_
_entity_poly.entity_id
_entity_poly.type
_entity_poly.pdbx_seq_one_letter_code
_entity_poly.pdbx_strand_id
1 'polypeptide(L)'
;MSEVLKKVYGNSRYFTVDSHTHSFIPLLDPAYDGLIDPDRRRYMLAAGAITAVYIIWNRALPVVASPFFILAVISGWGALEHKELLKHACAGFNESYLSFLNFPRNAPIQIGSPEYFILEPALDGRDIRSLEGPPYHGLERSPGYHKHLCQSILGAHLLGTPRASVFMNHPDVVAFREGFSIQFDNGNTFSDLLAEHAIDLFPAMWCRVPTSPDTLLEHLLVVSANDNQVNLSPEEKVIEQAFRRFLQGVGHPDCHYIEALVGAEEMVKNRNNPVLCTNLFLLAATGESNTPTDPDWQVTLELKHDHGKSIATNAPKDMEWHLCAYSVCLFYDEDMVNACLEPVPAGNTKFSRLIDRWFHTQIIDIKGSSTFTTV
;
A
#
# COMPACT_ATOMS: atom_id res chain seq x y z
N MET A 1 -9.00 -9.66 -6.63
CA MET A 1 -8.14 -10.00 -5.47
C MET A 1 -8.02 -8.84 -4.48
N SER A 2 -7.73 -7.61 -4.92
CA SER A 2 -7.67 -6.40 -4.06
C SER A 2 -8.95 -6.15 -3.24
N GLU A 3 -10.17 -6.27 -3.80
CA GLU A 3 -11.43 -6.13 -3.02
C GLU A 3 -11.70 -7.28 -2.05
N VAL A 4 -11.29 -8.52 -2.39
CA VAL A 4 -11.37 -9.66 -1.46
C VAL A 4 -10.39 -9.45 -0.31
N LEU A 5 -9.17 -8.98 -0.60
CA LEU A 5 -8.21 -8.56 0.40
C LEU A 5 -8.74 -7.37 1.22
N LYS A 6 -9.31 -6.33 0.63
CA LYS A 6 -9.95 -5.24 1.38
C LYS A 6 -11.16 -5.70 2.20
N LYS A 7 -11.91 -6.71 1.77
CA LYS A 7 -13.04 -7.25 2.54
C LYS A 7 -12.57 -8.18 3.64
N VAL A 8 -11.53 -8.95 3.38
CA VAL A 8 -10.80 -9.72 4.38
C VAL A 8 -10.29 -8.70 5.39
N TYR A 9 -9.36 -7.84 5.00
CA TYR A 9 -8.65 -6.93 5.89
C TYR A 9 -9.43 -5.69 6.34
N GLY A 10 -10.55 -5.34 5.73
CA GLY A 10 -11.36 -4.13 6.04
C GLY A 10 -12.27 -4.27 7.25
N ASN A 11 -12.47 -5.49 7.75
CA ASN A 11 -13.07 -5.75 9.06
C ASN A 11 -12.09 -5.56 10.23
N SER A 12 -10.92 -5.06 9.93
CA SER A 12 -9.79 -5.02 10.84
C SER A 12 -9.05 -3.73 10.55
N ARG A 13 -9.23 -2.75 11.44
CA ARG A 13 -8.58 -1.44 11.33
C ARG A 13 -7.08 -1.63 11.59
N TYR A 14 -6.33 -2.17 10.65
CA TYR A 14 -4.98 -2.66 10.97
C TYR A 14 -3.95 -1.57 11.24
N PHE A 15 -4.25 -0.28 11.00
CA PHE A 15 -3.29 0.79 11.28
C PHE A 15 -4.03 2.08 11.64
N THR A 16 -3.76 2.61 12.84
CA THR A 16 -4.07 3.99 13.20
C THR A 16 -2.76 4.75 13.34
N VAL A 17 -2.61 5.86 12.61
CA VAL A 17 -1.53 6.82 12.85
C VAL A 17 -1.79 7.43 14.23
N ASP A 18 -1.01 7.03 15.23
CA ASP A 18 -0.92 7.79 16.48
C ASP A 18 -0.28 9.15 16.16
N SER A 19 -0.97 10.23 16.52
CA SER A 19 -0.57 11.62 16.28
C SER A 19 0.82 11.97 16.82
N HIS A 20 1.38 11.17 17.74
CA HIS A 20 2.67 11.43 18.36
C HIS A 20 3.84 10.64 17.76
N THR A 21 3.61 9.46 17.15
CA THR A 21 4.71 8.54 16.80
C THR A 21 4.66 7.95 15.40
N HIS A 22 3.59 8.20 14.61
CA HIS A 22 3.43 7.60 13.27
C HIS A 22 3.60 6.06 13.29
N SER A 23 3.04 5.42 14.33
CA SER A 23 3.16 3.97 14.55
C SER A 23 2.13 3.18 13.73
N PHE A 24 2.52 1.99 13.28
CA PHE A 24 1.66 1.04 12.57
C PHE A 24 1.21 -0.03 13.57
N ILE A 25 0.12 0.22 14.30
CA ILE A 25 -0.41 -0.74 15.28
C ILE A 25 -1.30 -1.74 14.55
N PRO A 26 -0.89 -3.00 14.30
CA PRO A 26 -1.84 -4.02 13.91
C PRO A 26 -2.85 -4.16 15.05
N LEU A 27 -4.10 -3.78 14.78
CA LEU A 27 -5.23 -4.23 15.57
C LEU A 27 -5.43 -5.73 15.33
N LEU A 28 -4.49 -6.55 15.80
CA LEU A 28 -4.89 -7.80 16.39
C LEU A 28 -5.72 -7.37 17.60
N ASP A 29 -7.04 -7.35 17.45
CA ASP A 29 -7.89 -7.38 18.64
C ASP A 29 -7.29 -8.46 19.53
N PRO A 30 -6.93 -8.17 20.80
CA PRO A 30 -6.48 -9.22 21.70
C PRO A 30 -7.54 -10.30 21.59
N ALA A 31 -7.19 -11.44 20.98
CA ALA A 31 -8.08 -12.58 21.01
C ALA A 31 -8.16 -12.85 22.50
N TYR A 32 -9.29 -12.51 23.12
CA TYR A 32 -9.52 -12.66 24.55
C TYR A 32 -8.96 -14.02 24.93
N ASP A 33 -7.90 -14.01 25.75
CA ASP A 33 -7.07 -15.17 26.04
C ASP A 33 -7.95 -16.42 26.21
N GLY A 34 -7.93 -17.30 25.22
CA GLY A 34 -8.56 -18.62 25.30
C GLY A 34 -9.88 -18.88 24.56
N LEU A 35 -10.50 -17.92 23.87
CA LEU A 35 -11.65 -18.20 23.01
C LEU A 35 -11.23 -18.28 21.53
N ILE A 36 -10.91 -19.49 21.07
CA ILE A 36 -10.69 -19.77 19.64
C ILE A 36 -12.06 -19.74 18.96
N ASP A 37 -12.38 -18.62 18.31
CA ASP A 37 -13.48 -18.55 17.36
C ASP A 37 -13.08 -19.34 16.09
N PRO A 38 -13.75 -20.46 15.76
CA PRO A 38 -13.43 -21.25 14.57
C PRO A 38 -13.53 -20.47 13.26
N ASP A 39 -14.43 -19.49 13.18
CA ASP A 39 -14.62 -18.69 11.99
C ASP A 39 -13.48 -17.67 11.83
N ARG A 40 -13.03 -17.06 12.94
CA ARG A 40 -11.82 -16.22 12.96
C ARG A 40 -10.57 -17.02 12.56
N ARG A 41 -10.41 -18.25 13.06
CA ARG A 41 -9.28 -19.12 12.67
C ARG A 41 -9.30 -19.42 11.17
N ARG A 42 -10.45 -19.81 10.62
CA ARG A 42 -10.61 -20.08 9.17
C ARG A 42 -10.30 -18.85 8.34
N TYR A 43 -10.76 -17.70 8.79
CA TYR A 43 -10.47 -16.42 8.16
C TYR A 43 -8.97 -16.12 8.15
N MET A 44 -8.26 -16.26 9.28
CA MET A 44 -6.82 -15.98 9.35
C MET A 44 -6.00 -16.96 8.52
N LEU A 45 -6.41 -18.24 8.49
CA LEU A 45 -5.85 -19.25 7.59
C LEU A 45 -6.01 -18.84 6.12
N ALA A 46 -7.22 -18.42 5.72
CA ALA A 46 -7.47 -17.94 4.36
C ALA A 46 -6.68 -16.67 4.03
N ALA A 47 -6.57 -15.73 4.98
CA ALA A 47 -5.79 -14.51 4.80
C ALA A 47 -4.30 -14.83 4.58
N GLY A 48 -3.73 -15.77 5.34
CA GLY A 48 -2.37 -16.27 5.14
C GLY A 48 -2.16 -16.85 3.73
N ALA A 49 -3.06 -17.73 3.30
CA ALA A 49 -2.99 -18.36 1.98
C ALA A 49 -3.13 -17.35 0.84
N ILE A 50 -4.10 -16.45 0.92
CA ILE A 50 -4.30 -15.40 -0.09
C ILE A 50 -3.08 -14.46 -0.13
N THR A 51 -2.49 -14.12 1.01
CA THR A 51 -1.25 -13.32 1.05
C THR A 51 -0.10 -14.02 0.34
N ALA A 52 0.09 -15.32 0.58
CA ALA A 52 1.14 -16.08 -0.10
C ALA A 52 0.91 -16.14 -1.62
N VAL A 53 -0.31 -16.46 -2.06
CA VAL A 53 -0.69 -16.44 -3.49
C VAL A 53 -0.48 -15.06 -4.10
N TYR A 54 -0.83 -14.00 -3.36
CA TYR A 54 -0.64 -12.62 -3.78
C TYR A 54 0.83 -12.31 -4.06
N ILE A 55 1.73 -12.67 -3.12
CA ILE A 55 3.17 -12.45 -3.28
C ILE A 55 3.71 -13.29 -4.44
N ILE A 56 3.29 -14.54 -4.59
CA ILE A 56 3.74 -15.39 -5.70
C ILE A 56 3.33 -14.80 -7.05
N TRP A 57 2.07 -14.35 -7.16
CA TRP A 57 1.51 -13.85 -8.42
C TRP A 57 2.05 -12.47 -8.79
N ASN A 58 2.03 -11.53 -7.85
CA ASN A 58 2.36 -10.12 -8.11
C ASN A 58 3.82 -9.80 -7.82
N ARG A 59 4.56 -10.73 -7.20
CA ARG A 59 5.93 -10.52 -6.72
C ARG A 59 6.05 -9.28 -5.81
N ALA A 60 4.97 -8.91 -5.14
CA ALA A 60 4.86 -7.72 -4.30
C ALA A 60 4.13 -8.06 -2.99
N LEU A 61 4.33 -7.25 -1.95
CA LEU A 61 3.60 -7.40 -0.70
C LEU A 61 2.27 -6.64 -0.77
N PRO A 62 1.16 -7.23 -0.28
CA PRO A 62 -0.14 -6.57 -0.35
C PRO A 62 -0.18 -5.38 0.60
N VAL A 63 -0.62 -4.22 0.12
CA VAL A 63 -0.67 -2.95 0.88
C VAL A 63 -1.46 -3.06 2.19
N VAL A 64 -2.42 -3.98 2.24
CA VAL A 64 -3.31 -4.17 3.40
C VAL A 64 -2.68 -4.97 4.55
N ALA A 65 -1.53 -5.62 4.35
CA ALA A 65 -0.87 -6.44 5.35
C ALA A 65 0.45 -5.80 5.82
N SER A 66 0.69 -5.72 7.13
CA SER A 66 1.95 -5.18 7.65
C SER A 66 3.14 -6.04 7.17
N PRO A 67 4.19 -5.44 6.58
CA PRO A 67 5.39 -6.17 6.20
C PRO A 67 6.12 -6.70 7.43
N PHE A 68 6.04 -5.97 8.57
CA PHE A 68 6.63 -6.39 9.83
C PHE A 68 5.90 -7.58 10.43
N PHE A 69 4.57 -7.63 10.30
CA PHE A 69 3.79 -8.78 10.73
C PHE A 69 4.18 -10.03 9.94
N ILE A 70 4.18 -9.94 8.61
CA ILE A 70 4.56 -11.08 7.76
C ILE A 70 6.01 -11.51 8.05
N LEU A 71 6.93 -10.55 8.18
CA LEU A 71 8.34 -10.83 8.50
C LEU A 71 8.48 -11.54 9.84
N ALA A 72 7.78 -11.07 10.88
CA ALA A 72 7.79 -11.70 12.20
C ALA A 72 7.15 -13.09 12.21
N VAL A 73 6.11 -13.31 11.38
CA VAL A 73 5.48 -14.62 11.22
C VAL A 73 6.44 -15.66 10.63
N ILE A 74 7.18 -15.30 9.58
CA ILE A 74 8.02 -16.25 8.83
C ILE A 74 9.44 -16.37 9.37
N SER A 75 10.05 -15.25 9.77
CA SER A 75 11.45 -15.18 10.22
C SER A 75 11.57 -15.00 11.74
N GLY A 76 10.45 -14.89 12.44
CA GLY A 76 10.42 -14.73 13.90
C GLY A 76 10.66 -13.30 14.38
N TRP A 77 10.51 -13.09 15.68
CA TRP A 77 10.58 -11.78 16.33
C TRP A 77 11.89 -11.02 16.09
N GLY A 78 13.02 -11.75 16.06
CA GLY A 78 14.34 -11.14 15.87
C GLY A 78 14.47 -10.42 14.53
N ALA A 79 13.67 -10.80 13.52
CA ALA A 79 13.71 -10.17 12.21
C ALA A 79 13.24 -8.70 12.21
N LEU A 80 12.55 -8.25 13.28
CA LEU A 80 12.18 -6.84 13.43
C LEU A 80 13.37 -5.92 13.70
N GLU A 81 14.53 -6.46 14.12
CA GLU A 81 15.73 -5.66 14.38
C GLU A 81 16.38 -5.12 13.09
N HIS A 82 15.93 -5.57 11.91
CA HIS A 82 16.46 -5.14 10.63
C HIS A 82 16.01 -3.72 10.26
N LYS A 83 16.97 -2.80 10.31
CA LYS A 83 16.76 -1.34 10.18
C LYS A 83 16.34 -0.88 8.79
N GLU A 84 16.71 -1.60 7.73
CA GLU A 84 16.37 -1.18 6.36
C GLU A 84 14.86 -1.16 6.13
N LEU A 85 14.14 -2.19 6.58
CA LEU A 85 12.68 -2.21 6.47
C LEU A 85 12.03 -1.11 7.32
N LEU A 86 12.55 -0.84 8.53
CA LEU A 86 12.08 0.27 9.38
C LEU A 86 12.24 1.62 8.71
N LYS A 87 13.41 1.86 8.11
CA LYS A 87 13.72 3.09 7.38
C LYS A 87 12.75 3.33 6.23
N HIS A 88 12.39 2.29 5.48
CA HIS A 88 11.51 2.41 4.31
C HIS A 88 10.01 2.44 4.66
N ALA A 89 9.57 1.59 5.59
CA ALA A 89 8.15 1.44 5.89
C ALA A 89 7.66 2.36 7.01
N CYS A 90 8.54 2.82 7.91
CA CYS A 90 8.18 3.63 9.07
C CYS A 90 9.24 4.70 9.39
N ALA A 91 9.62 5.53 8.42
CA ALA A 91 10.72 6.50 8.58
C ALA A 91 10.62 7.36 9.86
N GLY A 92 9.43 7.86 10.19
CA GLY A 92 9.20 8.64 11.42
C GLY A 92 9.50 7.84 12.70
N PHE A 93 8.97 6.62 12.80
CA PHE A 93 9.26 5.72 13.93
C PHE A 93 10.73 5.30 13.96
N ASN A 94 11.35 5.06 12.80
CA ASN A 94 12.75 4.66 12.70
C ASN A 94 13.69 5.71 13.33
N GLU A 95 13.43 7.00 13.14
CA GLU A 95 14.22 8.06 13.78
C GLU A 95 14.11 8.03 15.31
N SER A 96 12.89 7.92 15.84
CA SER A 96 12.64 7.80 17.29
C SER A 96 13.25 6.52 17.87
N TYR A 97 13.15 5.40 17.15
CA TYR A 97 13.75 4.13 17.54
C TYR A 97 15.28 4.21 17.55
N LEU A 98 15.91 4.83 16.55
CA LEU A 98 17.35 5.03 16.51
C LEU A 98 17.83 5.96 17.64
N SER A 99 17.03 6.98 17.99
CA SER A 99 17.30 7.83 19.15
C SER A 99 17.33 6.99 20.44
N PHE A 100 16.34 6.15 20.68
CA PHE A 100 16.32 5.26 21.85
C PHE A 100 17.45 4.21 21.83
N LEU A 101 17.70 3.60 20.67
CA LEU A 101 18.74 2.59 20.50
C LEU A 101 20.11 3.14 20.90
N ASN A 102 20.40 4.39 20.54
CA ASN A 102 21.63 5.09 20.86
C ASN A 102 21.59 5.83 22.21
N PHE A 103 20.46 5.79 22.92
CA PHE A 103 20.30 6.52 24.18
C PHE A 103 21.27 5.99 25.24
N PRO A 104 22.05 6.88 25.93
CA PRO A 104 23.09 6.45 26.85
C PRO A 104 22.56 5.53 27.95
N ARG A 105 23.17 4.35 28.10
CA ARG A 105 22.75 3.30 29.05
C ARG A 105 22.85 3.72 30.52
N ASN A 106 23.68 4.71 30.81
CA ASN A 106 23.85 5.30 32.14
C ASN A 106 22.91 6.50 32.40
N ALA A 107 22.22 7.00 31.38
CA ALA A 107 21.28 8.11 31.54
C ALA A 107 19.89 7.59 31.96
N PRO A 108 19.24 8.21 32.97
CA PRO A 108 17.85 7.93 33.31
C PRO A 108 16.91 8.38 32.20
N ILE A 109 15.91 7.55 31.88
CA ILE A 109 14.83 7.95 30.97
C ILE A 109 13.85 8.80 31.78
N GLN A 110 13.68 10.06 31.39
CA GLN A 110 12.84 11.02 32.11
C GLN A 110 11.40 10.94 31.62
N ILE A 111 10.42 10.97 32.53
CA ILE A 111 9.00 11.02 32.15
C ILE A 111 8.76 12.26 31.29
N GLY A 112 8.09 12.07 30.16
CA GLY A 112 7.83 13.13 29.18
C GLY A 112 8.99 13.42 28.21
N SER A 113 10.10 12.67 28.27
CA SER A 113 11.13 12.73 27.24
C SER A 113 10.69 11.95 25.98
N PRO A 114 11.28 12.24 24.80
CA PRO A 114 11.01 11.46 23.58
C PRO A 114 11.24 9.96 23.75
N GLU A 115 12.28 9.58 24.50
CA GLU A 115 12.62 8.18 24.82
C GLU A 115 11.59 7.52 25.73
N TYR A 116 10.94 8.29 26.60
CA TYR A 116 9.83 7.79 27.41
C TYR A 116 8.61 7.47 26.53
N PHE A 117 8.23 8.37 25.63
CA PHE A 117 7.04 8.19 24.80
C PHE A 117 7.11 6.98 23.86
N ILE A 118 8.30 6.65 23.35
CA ILE A 118 8.49 5.43 22.56
C ILE A 118 8.58 4.16 23.43
N LEU A 119 9.06 4.28 24.67
CA LEU A 119 9.16 3.13 25.56
C LEU A 119 7.82 2.79 26.24
N GLU A 120 7.00 3.79 26.55
CA GLU A 120 5.77 3.66 27.34
C GLU A 120 4.82 2.55 26.83
N PRO A 121 4.51 2.43 25.53
CA PRO A 121 3.68 1.34 25.02
C PRO A 121 4.29 -0.04 25.27
N ALA A 122 5.63 -0.13 25.26
CA ALA A 122 6.36 -1.37 25.51
C ALA A 122 6.40 -1.78 26.99
N LEU A 123 6.03 -0.88 27.91
CA LEU A 123 5.96 -1.17 29.34
C LEU A 123 4.67 -1.90 29.75
N ASP A 124 3.67 -1.94 28.87
CA ASP A 124 2.41 -2.68 29.08
C ASP A 124 1.69 -2.21 30.36
N GLY A 125 1.54 -0.89 30.51
CA GLY A 125 0.87 -0.26 31.65
C GLY A 125 1.70 -0.20 32.95
N ARG A 126 2.95 -0.66 32.95
CA ARG A 126 3.87 -0.50 34.09
C ARG A 126 4.44 0.91 34.12
N ASP A 127 4.44 1.54 35.30
CA ASP A 127 5.14 2.82 35.50
C ASP A 127 6.64 2.59 35.27
N ILE A 128 7.29 3.46 34.49
CA ILE A 128 8.74 3.39 34.28
C ILE A 128 9.52 3.47 35.59
N ARG A 129 8.96 4.12 36.62
CA ARG A 129 9.49 4.19 37.99
C ARG A 129 9.34 2.87 38.77
N SER A 130 8.46 1.98 38.31
CA SER A 130 8.26 0.64 38.85
C SER A 130 9.14 -0.43 38.18
N LEU A 131 9.88 -0.06 37.12
CA LEU A 131 10.89 -0.95 36.55
C LEU A 131 12.02 -1.11 37.56
N GLU A 132 12.02 -2.23 38.26
CA GLU A 132 13.15 -2.63 39.11
C GLU A 132 14.41 -2.76 38.24
N GLY A 133 15.37 -1.85 38.42
CA GLY A 133 16.69 -1.98 37.81
C GLY A 133 17.33 -0.70 37.26
N PRO A 134 18.47 -0.85 36.56
CA PRO A 134 19.17 0.25 35.90
C PRO A 134 18.27 0.99 34.89
N PRO A 135 18.36 2.32 34.74
CA PRO A 135 19.30 3.25 35.38
C PRO A 135 18.81 3.89 36.70
N TYR A 136 17.61 3.55 37.18
CA TYR A 136 16.94 4.28 38.27
C TYR A 136 17.57 4.08 39.66
N HIS A 137 18.50 3.13 39.79
CA HIS A 137 19.29 2.86 41.00
C HIS A 137 20.79 3.21 40.87
N GLY A 138 21.18 4.05 39.89
CA GLY A 138 22.56 4.50 39.73
C GLY A 138 23.50 3.49 39.06
N LEU A 139 22.97 2.39 38.54
CA LEU A 139 23.70 1.40 37.75
C LEU A 139 23.42 1.63 36.25
N GLU A 140 24.38 1.31 35.37
CA GLU A 140 24.17 1.36 33.92
C GLU A 140 23.25 0.21 33.46
N ARG A 141 22.36 0.46 32.49
CA ARG A 141 21.61 -0.62 31.81
C ARG A 141 22.58 -1.63 31.21
N SER A 142 22.39 -2.91 31.53
CA SER A 142 23.17 -3.97 30.89
C SER A 142 22.89 -4.01 29.38
N PRO A 143 23.85 -4.44 28.54
CA PRO A 143 23.63 -4.56 27.10
C PRO A 143 22.41 -5.43 26.77
N GLY A 144 22.22 -6.54 27.49
CA GLY A 144 21.09 -7.44 27.30
C GLY A 144 19.75 -6.82 27.69
N TYR A 145 19.69 -6.06 28.79
CA TYR A 145 18.48 -5.36 29.20
C TYR A 145 18.11 -4.26 28.20
N HIS A 146 19.08 -3.46 27.74
CA HIS A 146 18.84 -2.43 26.72
C HIS A 146 18.35 -3.04 25.40
N LYS A 147 18.95 -4.17 24.98
CA LYS A 147 18.48 -4.92 23.81
C LYS A 147 17.02 -5.38 23.99
N HIS A 148 16.68 -5.90 25.17
CA HIS A 148 15.30 -6.35 25.45
C HIS A 148 14.30 -5.18 25.37
N LEU A 149 14.63 -4.01 25.92
CA LEU A 149 13.78 -2.82 25.77
C LEU A 149 13.59 -2.43 24.30
N CYS A 150 14.66 -2.45 23.50
CA CYS A 150 14.57 -2.18 22.07
C CYS A 150 13.64 -3.17 21.34
N GLN A 151 13.75 -4.47 21.66
CA GLN A 151 12.86 -5.50 21.10
C GLN A 151 11.39 -5.30 21.51
N SER A 152 11.15 -4.90 22.76
CA SER A 152 9.80 -4.63 23.27
C SER A 152 9.19 -3.39 22.60
N ILE A 153 10.00 -2.34 22.34
CA ILE A 153 9.60 -1.16 21.55
C ILE A 153 9.17 -1.58 20.14
N LEU A 154 10.01 -2.35 19.44
CA LEU A 154 9.68 -2.83 18.10
C LEU A 154 8.39 -3.65 18.10
N GLY A 155 8.24 -4.57 19.07
CA GLY A 155 7.03 -5.36 19.21
C GLY A 155 5.78 -4.51 19.45
N ALA A 156 5.82 -3.60 20.42
CA ALA A 156 4.66 -2.79 20.79
C ALA A 156 4.21 -1.90 19.62
N HIS A 157 5.16 -1.26 18.94
CA HIS A 157 4.87 -0.30 17.88
C HIS A 157 4.58 -0.92 16.51
N LEU A 158 5.06 -2.15 16.24
CA LEU A 158 4.91 -2.81 14.92
C LEU A 158 3.95 -4.00 14.94
N LEU A 159 3.80 -4.65 16.10
CA LEU A 159 3.03 -5.87 16.30
C LEU A 159 1.93 -5.73 17.36
N GLY A 160 1.81 -4.57 18.00
CA GLY A 160 0.79 -4.31 19.03
C GLY A 160 1.03 -5.05 20.35
N THR A 161 2.19 -5.67 20.55
CA THR A 161 2.53 -6.36 21.80
C THR A 161 4.03 -6.28 22.08
N PRO A 162 4.48 -6.04 23.32
CA PRO A 162 5.91 -6.06 23.63
C PRO A 162 6.48 -7.48 23.80
N ARG A 163 5.63 -8.53 23.76
CA ARG A 163 6.02 -9.89 24.17
C ARG A 163 6.09 -10.85 22.99
N ALA A 164 7.31 -11.26 22.64
CA ALA A 164 7.57 -12.20 21.56
C ALA A 164 6.82 -13.54 21.69
N SER A 165 6.78 -14.10 22.90
CA SER A 165 6.09 -15.37 23.17
C SER A 165 4.57 -15.27 23.02
N VAL A 166 3.98 -14.12 23.34
CA VAL A 166 2.55 -13.88 23.18
C VAL A 166 2.22 -13.83 21.69
N PHE A 167 3.01 -13.08 20.92
CA PHE A 167 2.81 -12.98 19.48
C PHE A 167 2.95 -14.32 18.75
N MET A 168 4.07 -15.03 18.94
CA MET A 168 4.34 -16.26 18.18
C MET A 168 3.34 -17.38 18.49
N ASN A 169 2.73 -17.37 19.68
CA ASN A 169 1.74 -18.36 20.09
C ASN A 169 0.30 -17.85 19.96
N HIS A 170 0.08 -16.63 19.45
CA HIS A 170 -1.25 -16.09 19.28
C HIS A 170 -2.03 -16.94 18.26
N PRO A 171 -3.27 -17.38 18.56
CA PRO A 171 -4.03 -18.26 17.66
C PRO A 171 -4.14 -17.74 16.22
N ASP A 172 -4.34 -16.43 16.04
CA ASP A 172 -4.40 -15.81 14.71
C ASP A 172 -3.06 -15.83 13.98
N VAL A 173 -1.95 -15.65 14.69
CA VAL A 173 -0.59 -15.69 14.11
C VAL A 173 -0.28 -17.11 13.67
N VAL A 174 -0.62 -18.10 14.49
CA VAL A 174 -0.46 -19.51 14.16
C VAL A 174 -1.33 -19.88 12.94
N ALA A 175 -2.61 -19.51 12.92
CA ALA A 175 -3.51 -19.78 11.81
C ALA A 175 -3.06 -19.10 10.52
N PHE A 176 -2.65 -17.83 10.59
CA PHE A 176 -2.11 -17.12 9.42
C PHE A 176 -0.85 -17.80 8.90
N ARG A 177 0.08 -18.17 9.79
CA ARG A 177 1.31 -18.88 9.42
C ARG A 177 1.01 -20.18 8.69
N GLU A 178 0.09 -21.00 9.23
CA GLU A 178 -0.34 -22.24 8.59
C GLU A 178 -0.85 -22.01 7.17
N GLY A 179 -1.64 -20.96 6.95
CA GLY A 179 -2.18 -20.62 5.64
C GLY A 179 -1.11 -20.10 4.68
N PHE A 180 -0.17 -19.32 5.19
CA PHE A 180 0.93 -18.75 4.43
C PHE A 180 1.95 -19.80 3.99
N SER A 181 2.14 -20.86 4.77
CA SER A 181 3.06 -21.97 4.51
C SER A 181 2.54 -22.95 3.43
N ILE A 182 2.29 -22.46 2.22
CA ILE A 182 1.90 -23.28 1.07
C ILE A 182 3.01 -24.31 0.77
N GLN A 183 2.67 -25.60 0.69
CA GLN A 183 3.61 -26.67 0.42
C GLN A 183 3.92 -26.80 -1.08
N PHE A 184 5.18 -27.05 -1.41
CA PHE A 184 5.64 -27.41 -2.74
C PHE A 184 6.03 -28.88 -2.83
N ASP A 185 6.11 -29.42 -4.05
CA ASP A 185 6.39 -30.84 -4.30
C ASP A 185 7.75 -31.32 -3.78
N ASN A 186 8.70 -30.41 -3.57
CA ASN A 186 10.02 -30.72 -3.01
C ASN A 186 10.05 -30.80 -1.48
N GLY A 187 8.89 -30.65 -0.81
CA GLY A 187 8.77 -30.69 0.64
C GLY A 187 9.06 -29.36 1.36
N ASN A 188 9.51 -28.33 0.66
CA ASN A 188 9.65 -26.98 1.21
C ASN A 188 8.31 -26.27 1.23
N THR A 189 8.14 -25.34 2.19
CA THR A 189 7.01 -24.42 2.18
C THR A 189 7.40 -23.07 1.60
N PHE A 190 6.41 -22.28 1.15
CA PHE A 190 6.62 -20.90 0.73
C PHE A 190 7.24 -20.03 1.83
N SER A 191 6.84 -20.23 3.09
CA SER A 191 7.48 -19.56 4.22
C SER A 191 8.95 -19.90 4.36
N ASP A 192 9.36 -21.15 4.14
CA ASP A 192 10.77 -21.56 4.29
C ASP A 192 11.64 -20.90 3.23
N LEU A 193 11.19 -20.91 1.97
CA LEU A 193 11.90 -20.28 0.86
C LEU A 193 11.98 -18.77 1.02
N LEU A 194 10.91 -18.14 1.50
CA LEU A 194 10.87 -16.69 1.67
C LEU A 194 11.69 -16.25 2.88
N ALA A 195 11.67 -16.99 4.00
CA ALA A 195 12.34 -16.61 5.24
C ALA A 195 13.85 -16.45 5.08
N GLU A 196 14.49 -17.21 4.17
CA GLU A 196 15.92 -17.13 3.89
C GLU A 196 16.33 -15.75 3.33
N HIS A 197 15.44 -15.11 2.57
CA HIS A 197 15.71 -13.85 1.87
C HIS A 197 14.76 -12.71 2.25
N ALA A 198 13.88 -12.93 3.22
CA ALA A 198 12.79 -12.01 3.56
C ALA A 198 13.28 -10.61 3.90
N ILE A 199 14.40 -10.51 4.62
CA ILE A 199 14.99 -9.24 5.06
C ILE A 199 15.38 -8.35 3.88
N ASP A 200 15.88 -8.95 2.80
CA ASP A 200 16.32 -8.23 1.60
C ASP A 200 15.17 -8.02 0.61
N LEU A 201 14.28 -9.01 0.49
CA LEU A 201 13.16 -8.96 -0.45
C LEU A 201 12.05 -8.01 0.01
N PHE A 202 11.73 -7.97 1.31
CA PHE A 202 10.57 -7.24 1.80
C PHE A 202 10.67 -5.73 1.54
N PRO A 203 11.81 -5.07 1.79
CA PRO A 203 12.00 -3.67 1.39
C PRO A 203 11.78 -3.44 -0.11
N ALA A 204 12.21 -4.37 -0.96
CA ALA A 204 12.05 -4.27 -2.42
C ALA A 204 10.62 -4.53 -2.90
N MET A 205 9.84 -5.31 -2.14
CA MET A 205 8.43 -5.64 -2.42
C MET A 205 7.43 -4.66 -1.78
N TRP A 206 7.85 -3.85 -0.82
CA TRP A 206 6.99 -2.98 -0.01
C TRP A 206 7.04 -1.52 -0.47
N CYS A 207 5.92 -0.79 -0.29
CA CYS A 207 5.81 0.66 -0.48
C CYS A 207 6.47 1.23 -1.74
N ARG A 208 6.29 0.56 -2.89
CA ARG A 208 6.71 1.07 -4.21
C ARG A 208 5.73 2.11 -4.76
N VAL A 209 5.35 3.07 -3.92
CA VAL A 209 4.44 4.14 -4.30
C VAL A 209 5.18 5.07 -5.26
N PRO A 210 4.62 5.38 -6.45
CA PRO A 210 5.20 6.35 -7.36
C PRO A 210 5.45 7.68 -6.66
N THR A 211 6.69 8.17 -6.74
CA THR A 211 7.07 9.49 -6.22
C THR A 211 6.94 10.60 -7.27
N SER A 212 6.82 10.22 -8.55
CA SER A 212 6.54 11.13 -9.66
C SER A 212 5.67 10.43 -10.73
N PRO A 213 4.96 11.20 -11.57
CA PRO A 213 4.25 10.65 -12.73
C PRO A 213 5.18 9.92 -13.70
N ASP A 214 6.43 10.36 -13.81
CA ASP A 214 7.42 9.79 -14.74
C ASP A 214 7.63 8.30 -14.51
N THR A 215 7.55 7.83 -13.25
CA THR A 215 7.64 6.41 -12.91
C THR A 215 6.64 5.55 -13.69
N LEU A 216 5.40 6.01 -13.87
CA LEU A 216 4.41 5.31 -14.69
C LEU A 216 4.63 5.57 -16.17
N LEU A 217 4.94 6.81 -16.56
CA LEU A 217 5.03 7.21 -17.96
C LEU A 217 6.14 6.49 -18.73
N GLU A 218 7.24 6.14 -18.04
CA GLU A 218 8.34 5.31 -18.58
C GLU A 218 7.89 3.87 -18.88
N HIS A 219 6.85 3.39 -18.21
CA HIS A 219 6.31 2.02 -18.33
C HIS A 219 4.93 2.01 -19.02
N LEU A 220 4.45 3.16 -19.48
CA LEU A 220 3.20 3.29 -20.22
C LEU A 220 3.45 3.06 -21.71
N LEU A 221 3.02 1.91 -22.19
CA LEU A 221 3.02 1.56 -23.61
C LEU A 221 1.68 1.96 -24.23
N VAL A 222 1.69 2.78 -25.29
CA VAL A 222 0.48 3.14 -26.02
C VAL A 222 0.53 2.49 -27.40
N VAL A 223 -0.50 1.71 -27.74
CA VAL A 223 -0.57 0.96 -28.99
C VAL A 223 -1.89 1.21 -29.71
N SER A 224 -1.86 1.15 -31.05
CA SER A 224 -3.09 1.06 -31.83
C SER A 224 -3.59 -0.39 -31.80
N ALA A 225 -4.88 -0.58 -31.61
CA ALA A 225 -5.50 -1.90 -31.75
C ALA A 225 -5.82 -2.25 -33.20
N ASN A 226 -5.89 -1.23 -34.07
CA ASN A 226 -6.18 -1.41 -35.48
C ASN A 226 -4.85 -1.52 -36.24
N ASP A 227 -4.70 -2.67 -36.91
CA ASP A 227 -3.54 -3.08 -37.68
C ASP A 227 -2.29 -3.43 -36.85
N ASN A 228 -1.50 -4.36 -37.38
CA ASN A 228 -0.12 -4.68 -36.98
C ASN A 228 0.86 -3.48 -37.16
N GLN A 229 0.37 -2.24 -37.03
CA GLN A 229 1.15 -1.01 -37.14
C GLN A 229 1.95 -0.81 -35.87
N VAL A 230 3.26 -0.67 -36.04
CA VAL A 230 4.21 -0.34 -34.96
C VAL A 230 4.04 1.12 -34.50
N ASN A 231 3.33 1.96 -35.26
CA ASN A 231 3.27 3.40 -35.04
C ASN A 231 1.83 3.89 -34.89
N LEU A 232 1.62 4.81 -33.95
CA LEU A 232 0.36 5.53 -33.76
C LEU A 232 0.07 6.48 -34.93
N SER A 233 -1.19 6.54 -35.34
CA SER A 233 -1.74 7.55 -36.25
C SER A 233 -1.63 8.98 -35.67
N PRO A 234 -1.75 10.04 -36.49
CA PRO A 234 -1.75 11.43 -36.00
C PRO A 234 -2.80 11.69 -34.91
N GLU A 235 -3.99 11.12 -35.05
CA GLU A 235 -5.10 11.23 -34.12
C GLU A 235 -4.78 10.54 -32.78
N GLU A 236 -4.22 9.33 -32.84
CA GLU A 236 -3.81 8.57 -31.65
C GLU A 236 -2.68 9.26 -30.89
N LYS A 237 -1.74 9.92 -31.59
CA LYS A 237 -0.69 10.72 -30.95
C LYS A 237 -1.27 11.91 -30.17
N VAL A 238 -2.34 12.52 -30.65
CA VAL A 238 -3.04 13.59 -29.94
C VAL A 238 -3.65 13.05 -28.65
N ILE A 239 -4.27 11.87 -28.71
CA ILE A 239 -4.87 11.21 -27.53
C ILE A 239 -3.77 10.80 -26.54
N GLU A 240 -2.68 10.16 -27.00
CA GLU A 240 -1.53 9.81 -26.16
C GLU A 240 -1.01 11.03 -25.41
N GLN A 241 -0.76 12.14 -26.12
CA GLN A 241 -0.26 13.37 -25.51
C GLN A 241 -1.22 13.94 -24.47
N ALA A 242 -2.53 13.91 -24.75
CA ALA A 242 -3.54 14.35 -23.81
C ALA A 242 -3.59 13.47 -22.55
N PHE A 243 -3.49 12.15 -22.72
CA PHE A 243 -3.50 11.20 -21.63
C PHE A 243 -2.24 11.30 -20.75
N ARG A 244 -1.05 11.39 -21.37
CA ARG A 244 0.21 11.62 -20.63
C ARG A 244 0.17 12.93 -19.84
N ARG A 245 -0.35 14.01 -20.44
CA ARG A 245 -0.56 15.29 -19.74
C ARG A 245 -1.52 15.14 -18.56
N PHE A 246 -2.61 14.38 -18.72
CA PHE A 246 -3.56 14.11 -17.64
C PHE A 246 -2.89 13.39 -16.47
N LEU A 247 -2.05 12.36 -16.73
CA LEU A 247 -1.31 11.63 -15.68
C LEU A 247 -0.30 12.51 -14.93
N GLN A 248 0.25 13.53 -15.60
CA GLN A 248 1.11 14.58 -15.01
C GLN A 248 0.30 15.68 -14.32
N GLY A 249 -1.03 15.65 -14.42
CA GLY A 249 -1.93 16.59 -13.78
C GLY A 249 -1.82 16.53 -12.26
N VAL A 250 -2.20 17.63 -11.61
CA VAL A 250 -2.13 17.77 -10.15
C VAL A 250 -3.50 17.55 -9.52
N GLY A 251 -3.57 16.58 -8.62
CA GLY A 251 -4.74 16.36 -7.77
C GLY A 251 -6.01 15.98 -8.53
N HIS A 252 -7.15 16.27 -7.91
CA HIS A 252 -8.45 16.12 -8.53
C HIS A 252 -8.75 17.34 -9.42
N PRO A 253 -9.35 17.13 -10.60
CA PRO A 253 -9.98 18.18 -11.38
C PRO A 253 -10.95 19.03 -10.54
N ASP A 254 -10.78 20.35 -10.55
CA ASP A 254 -11.67 21.27 -9.83
C ASP A 254 -13.04 21.32 -10.53
N CYS A 255 -13.97 20.50 -10.05
CA CYS A 255 -15.28 20.31 -10.62
C CYS A 255 -16.25 19.80 -9.56
N HIS A 256 -17.41 20.44 -9.42
CA HIS A 256 -18.44 20.03 -8.46
C HIS A 256 -18.88 18.56 -8.61
N TYR A 257 -18.84 18.01 -9.83
CA TYR A 257 -19.16 16.60 -10.04
C TYR A 257 -18.09 15.67 -9.44
N ILE A 258 -16.80 15.98 -9.63
CA ILE A 258 -15.71 15.21 -9.02
C ILE A 258 -15.73 15.37 -7.50
N GLU A 259 -15.98 16.58 -7.00
CA GLU A 259 -16.15 16.84 -5.56
C GLU A 259 -17.29 16.02 -4.96
N ALA A 260 -18.42 15.90 -5.67
CA ALA A 260 -19.53 15.05 -5.23
C ALA A 260 -19.17 13.55 -5.20
N LEU A 261 -18.29 13.09 -6.10
CA LEU A 261 -17.84 11.70 -6.16
C LEU A 261 -16.84 11.35 -5.05
N VAL A 262 -15.89 12.23 -4.74
CA VAL A 262 -14.78 11.93 -3.81
C VAL A 262 -14.93 12.56 -2.42
N GLY A 263 -15.81 13.55 -2.30
CA GLY A 263 -16.00 14.35 -1.09
C GLY A 263 -15.05 15.55 -0.99
N ALA A 264 -15.52 16.61 -0.33
CA ALA A 264 -14.78 17.86 -0.18
C ALA A 264 -13.45 17.70 0.58
N GLU A 265 -13.40 16.83 1.58
CA GLU A 265 -12.18 16.58 2.36
C GLU A 265 -11.06 15.97 1.50
N GLU A 266 -11.38 14.98 0.65
CA GLU A 266 -10.41 14.33 -0.24
C GLU A 266 -9.94 15.28 -1.35
N MET A 267 -10.85 16.11 -1.88
CA MET A 267 -10.53 17.19 -2.81
C MET A 267 -9.49 18.16 -2.23
N VAL A 268 -9.69 18.60 -0.98
CA VAL A 268 -8.77 19.53 -0.30
C VAL A 268 -7.42 18.85 -0.04
N LYS A 269 -7.44 17.63 0.50
CA LYS A 269 -6.25 16.85 0.83
C LYS A 269 -5.34 16.63 -0.38
N ASN A 270 -5.91 16.31 -1.54
CA ASN A 270 -5.14 15.97 -2.73
C ASN A 270 -5.07 17.08 -3.78
N ARG A 271 -5.59 18.29 -3.52
CA ARG A 271 -5.65 19.39 -4.50
C ARG A 271 -4.34 19.65 -5.26
N ASN A 272 -3.22 19.51 -4.57
CA ASN A 272 -1.89 19.77 -5.14
C ASN A 272 -1.02 18.50 -5.18
N ASN A 273 -1.60 17.31 -5.10
CA ASN A 273 -0.85 16.06 -5.13
C ASN A 273 -0.48 15.71 -6.59
N PRO A 274 0.79 15.83 -7.01
CA PRO A 274 1.19 15.64 -8.39
C PRO A 274 1.18 14.17 -8.83
N VAL A 275 1.11 13.22 -7.89
CA VAL A 275 1.11 11.78 -8.21
C VAL A 275 -0.28 11.16 -8.12
N LEU A 276 -1.33 11.93 -7.79
CA LEU A 276 -2.66 11.36 -7.58
C LEU A 276 -3.17 10.65 -8.85
N CYS A 277 -3.20 11.33 -10.00
CA CYS A 277 -3.72 10.74 -11.25
C CYS A 277 -2.97 9.46 -11.62
N THR A 278 -1.65 9.45 -11.44
CA THR A 278 -0.78 8.28 -11.65
C THR A 278 -1.15 7.13 -10.70
N ASN A 279 -1.31 7.40 -9.41
CA ASN A 279 -1.69 6.39 -8.42
C ASN A 279 -3.10 5.84 -8.65
N LEU A 280 -4.04 6.71 -9.06
CA LEU A 280 -5.40 6.31 -9.39
C LEU A 280 -5.41 5.41 -10.63
N PHE A 281 -4.66 5.78 -11.67
CA PHE A 281 -4.57 5.00 -12.91
C PHE A 281 -3.92 3.63 -12.67
N LEU A 282 -2.79 3.58 -11.96
CA LEU A 282 -2.16 2.31 -11.59
C LEU A 282 -3.14 1.40 -10.84
N LEU A 283 -3.84 1.94 -9.84
CA LEU A 283 -4.84 1.19 -9.09
C LEU A 283 -5.98 0.69 -9.98
N ALA A 284 -6.42 1.47 -10.96
CA ALA A 284 -7.42 1.06 -11.94
C ALA A 284 -6.91 -0.01 -12.91
N ALA A 285 -5.64 0.06 -13.33
CA ALA A 285 -5.05 -0.84 -14.34
C ALA A 285 -4.50 -2.15 -13.75
N THR A 286 -4.02 -2.14 -12.52
CA THR A 286 -3.33 -3.28 -11.88
C THR A 286 -4.06 -3.80 -10.65
N GLY A 287 -5.00 -3.02 -10.09
CA GLY A 287 -5.62 -3.30 -8.80
C GLY A 287 -4.80 -2.81 -7.59
N GLU A 288 -3.63 -2.19 -7.81
CA GLU A 288 -2.78 -1.59 -6.79
C GLU A 288 -2.19 -0.23 -7.20
N SER A 289 -2.00 0.66 -6.23
CA SER A 289 -1.32 1.95 -6.47
C SER A 289 0.21 1.86 -6.43
N ASN A 290 0.77 0.69 -6.13
CA ASN A 290 2.22 0.45 -6.12
C ASN A 290 2.70 0.00 -7.49
N THR A 291 3.96 0.28 -7.82
CA THR A 291 4.58 -0.27 -9.03
C THR A 291 4.90 -1.76 -8.84
N PRO A 292 4.70 -2.60 -9.88
CA PRO A 292 5.14 -3.99 -9.88
C PRO A 292 6.64 -4.11 -9.58
N THR A 293 7.08 -5.26 -9.07
CA THR A 293 8.50 -5.46 -8.73
C THR A 293 9.41 -5.74 -9.90
N ASP A 294 8.85 -6.30 -10.98
CA ASP A 294 9.52 -6.48 -12.26
C ASP A 294 10.01 -5.13 -12.80
N PRO A 295 11.31 -4.93 -13.09
CA PRO A 295 11.82 -3.68 -13.66
C PRO A 295 11.32 -3.42 -15.08
N ASP A 296 10.89 -4.45 -15.82
CA ASP A 296 10.43 -4.34 -17.20
C ASP A 296 8.89 -4.33 -17.31
N TRP A 297 8.20 -4.06 -16.20
CA TRP A 297 6.74 -4.02 -16.16
C TRP A 297 6.19 -2.97 -17.14
N GLN A 298 5.01 -3.24 -17.68
CA GLN A 298 4.33 -2.29 -18.57
C GLN A 298 2.85 -2.24 -18.26
N VAL A 299 2.26 -1.06 -18.43
CA VAL A 299 0.81 -0.89 -18.54
C VAL A 299 0.52 -0.47 -19.98
N THR A 300 -0.33 -1.22 -20.66
CA THR A 300 -0.69 -0.96 -22.06
C THR A 300 -1.98 -0.13 -22.13
N LEU A 301 -1.95 0.95 -22.90
CA LEU A 301 -3.13 1.70 -23.34
C LEU A 301 -3.38 1.37 -24.81
N GLU A 302 -4.38 0.54 -25.07
CA GLU A 302 -4.83 0.18 -26.41
C GLU A 302 -5.83 1.22 -26.92
N LEU A 303 -5.51 1.88 -28.02
CA LEU A 303 -6.39 2.84 -28.68
C LEU A 303 -7.23 2.12 -29.73
N LYS A 304 -8.56 2.19 -29.58
CA LYS A 304 -9.54 1.54 -30.47
C LYS A 304 -10.39 2.60 -31.13
N HIS A 305 -10.21 2.81 -32.44
CA HIS A 305 -11.10 3.69 -33.17
C HIS A 305 -12.49 3.04 -33.28
N ASP A 306 -13.47 3.62 -32.61
CA ASP A 306 -14.84 3.14 -32.55
C ASP A 306 -15.80 4.34 -32.51
N HIS A 307 -16.66 4.44 -33.51
CA HIS A 307 -17.69 5.47 -33.58
C HIS A 307 -18.88 5.19 -32.64
N GLY A 308 -18.83 4.10 -31.87
CA GLY A 308 -19.82 3.74 -30.88
C GLY A 308 -19.86 4.72 -29.71
N LYS A 309 -20.92 5.52 -29.63
CA LYS A 309 -21.29 6.23 -28.40
C LYS A 309 -21.97 5.27 -27.43
N SER A 310 -21.81 5.49 -26.13
CA SER A 310 -22.60 4.74 -25.15
C SER A 310 -24.09 4.98 -25.42
N ILE A 311 -24.82 3.88 -25.68
CA ILE A 311 -26.25 3.91 -26.07
C ILE A 311 -27.10 4.66 -25.03
N ALA A 312 -26.68 4.64 -23.77
CA ALA A 312 -27.41 5.25 -22.66
C ALA A 312 -27.15 6.76 -22.50
N THR A 313 -25.94 7.25 -22.80
CA THR A 313 -25.50 8.60 -22.42
C THR A 313 -25.11 9.49 -23.59
N ASN A 314 -24.97 8.94 -24.80
CA ASN A 314 -24.38 9.64 -25.96
C ASN A 314 -22.96 10.19 -25.68
N ALA A 315 -22.30 9.73 -24.62
CA ALA A 315 -20.92 10.08 -24.28
C ALA A 315 -19.93 9.13 -24.98
N PRO A 316 -18.61 9.49 -25.02
CA PRO A 316 -17.58 8.54 -25.41
C PRO A 316 -17.72 7.24 -24.64
N LYS A 317 -17.49 6.11 -25.30
CA LYS A 317 -17.58 4.79 -24.69
C LYS A 317 -16.57 4.68 -23.54
N ASP A 318 -17.00 4.07 -22.44
CA ASP A 318 -16.16 3.90 -21.25
C ASP A 318 -14.90 3.08 -21.56
N MET A 319 -13.84 3.33 -20.77
CA MET A 319 -12.62 2.55 -20.87
C MET A 319 -12.86 1.10 -20.40
N GLU A 320 -12.32 0.12 -21.13
CA GLU A 320 -12.37 -1.29 -20.74
C GLU A 320 -11.06 -1.69 -20.06
N TRP A 321 -11.14 -2.21 -18.84
CA TRP A 321 -9.98 -2.48 -17.99
C TRP A 321 -9.70 -3.98 -17.91
N HIS A 322 -8.48 -4.37 -18.26
CA HIS A 322 -8.00 -5.75 -18.26
C HIS A 322 -6.93 -5.95 -17.20
N LEU A 323 -7.35 -6.05 -15.93
CA LEU A 323 -6.46 -6.08 -14.76
C LEU A 323 -5.37 -7.16 -14.84
N CYS A 324 -5.70 -8.36 -15.30
CA CYS A 324 -4.73 -9.47 -15.37
C CYS A 324 -3.68 -9.29 -16.49
N ALA A 325 -3.92 -8.38 -17.43
CA ALA A 325 -3.03 -8.09 -18.55
C ALA A 325 -2.34 -6.72 -18.39
N TYR A 326 -2.62 -5.98 -17.32
CA TYR A 326 -2.22 -4.58 -17.14
C TYR A 326 -2.51 -3.74 -18.39
N SER A 327 -3.67 -3.98 -19.02
CA SER A 327 -4.08 -3.31 -20.26
C SER A 327 -5.40 -2.56 -20.06
N VAL A 328 -5.54 -1.44 -20.73
CA VAL A 328 -6.78 -0.65 -20.81
C VAL A 328 -7.08 -0.30 -22.25
N CYS A 329 -8.32 -0.53 -22.67
CA CYS A 329 -8.79 -0.11 -23.99
C CYS A 329 -9.50 1.23 -23.88
N LEU A 330 -9.02 2.20 -24.63
CA LEU A 330 -9.63 3.51 -24.79
C LEU A 330 -10.23 3.59 -26.20
N PHE A 331 -11.55 3.70 -26.23
CA PHE A 331 -12.31 3.87 -27.47
C PHE A 331 -12.38 5.35 -27.83
N TYR A 332 -12.09 5.68 -29.08
CA TYR A 332 -12.08 7.06 -29.53
C TYR A 332 -12.78 7.24 -30.88
N ASP A 333 -13.27 8.46 -31.10
CA ASP A 333 -13.80 8.97 -32.35
C ASP A 333 -13.24 10.39 -32.61
N GLU A 334 -13.71 11.04 -33.67
CA GLU A 334 -13.31 12.41 -34.01
C GLU A 334 -13.65 13.43 -32.91
N ASP A 335 -14.77 13.25 -32.19
CA ASP A 335 -15.20 14.13 -31.10
C ASP A 335 -14.18 14.08 -29.95
N MET A 336 -13.70 12.88 -29.59
CA MET A 336 -12.67 12.70 -28.57
C MET A 336 -11.33 13.32 -28.97
N VAL A 337 -10.91 13.15 -30.23
CA VAL A 337 -9.67 13.78 -30.75
C VAL A 337 -9.77 15.30 -30.65
N ASN A 338 -10.92 15.88 -31.04
CA ASN A 338 -11.17 17.31 -30.92
C ASN A 338 -11.14 17.78 -29.46
N ALA A 339 -11.73 17.01 -28.54
CA ALA A 339 -11.68 17.30 -27.10
C ALA A 339 -10.25 17.29 -26.53
N CYS A 340 -9.39 16.38 -27.02
CA CYS A 340 -7.97 16.35 -26.65
C CYS A 340 -7.19 17.61 -27.08
N LEU A 341 -7.61 18.25 -28.17
CA LEU A 341 -7.00 19.46 -28.74
C LEU A 341 -7.48 20.77 -28.09
N GLU A 342 -8.53 20.75 -27.27
CA GLU A 342 -9.05 21.95 -26.62
C GLU A 342 -7.94 22.73 -25.89
N PRO A 343 -7.85 24.05 -26.02
CA PRO A 343 -6.83 24.82 -25.32
C PRO A 343 -7.02 24.76 -23.80
N VAL A 344 -5.92 24.89 -23.04
CA VAL A 344 -6.03 25.07 -21.59
C VAL A 344 -6.71 26.42 -21.34
N PRO A 345 -7.77 26.50 -20.51
CA PRO A 345 -8.44 27.76 -20.21
C PRO A 345 -7.44 28.81 -19.70
N ALA A 346 -7.50 30.03 -20.25
CA ALA A 346 -6.63 31.12 -19.83
C ALA A 346 -7.06 31.64 -18.45
N GLY A 347 -6.26 31.36 -17.41
CA GLY A 347 -6.52 31.80 -16.04
C GLY A 347 -5.87 30.84 -15.06
N ASN A 348 -5.40 31.38 -13.92
CA ASN A 348 -4.60 30.66 -12.92
C ASN A 348 -5.38 29.61 -12.11
N THR A 349 -6.49 29.12 -12.66
CA THR A 349 -7.29 28.06 -12.10
C THR A 349 -7.02 26.83 -12.94
N LYS A 350 -6.51 25.79 -12.27
CA LYS A 350 -6.20 24.46 -12.82
C LYS A 350 -7.49 23.72 -13.21
N PHE A 351 -8.39 24.39 -13.93
CA PHE A 351 -9.61 23.77 -14.45
C PHE A 351 -9.20 22.89 -15.62
N SER A 352 -9.01 21.62 -15.28
CA SER A 352 -9.00 20.44 -16.14
C SER A 352 -9.89 20.65 -17.38
N ARG A 353 -9.37 20.35 -18.57
CA ARG A 353 -10.20 20.29 -19.79
C ARG A 353 -11.34 19.30 -19.60
N LEU A 354 -12.37 19.36 -20.44
CA LEU A 354 -13.47 18.38 -20.36
C LEU A 354 -12.92 16.95 -20.47
N ILE A 355 -11.94 16.74 -21.34
CA ILE A 355 -11.26 15.45 -21.50
C ILE A 355 -10.53 14.98 -20.24
N ASP A 356 -9.88 15.90 -19.50
CA ASP A 356 -9.17 15.56 -18.27
C ASP A 356 -10.17 15.14 -17.17
N ARG A 357 -11.34 15.78 -17.11
CA ARG A 357 -12.43 15.36 -16.21
C ARG A 357 -12.96 14.00 -16.60
N TRP A 358 -13.16 13.76 -17.89
CA TRP A 358 -13.62 12.47 -18.39
C TRP A 358 -12.64 11.35 -18.02
N PHE A 359 -11.34 11.49 -18.30
CA PHE A 359 -10.33 10.52 -17.86
C PHE A 359 -10.39 10.26 -16.35
N HIS A 360 -10.50 11.32 -15.56
CA HIS A 360 -10.59 11.22 -14.11
C HIS A 360 -11.82 10.45 -13.64
N THR A 361 -12.99 10.71 -14.24
CA THR A 361 -14.22 9.99 -13.91
C THR A 361 -14.10 8.51 -14.21
N GLN A 362 -13.57 8.15 -15.39
CA GLN A 362 -13.41 6.77 -15.80
C GLN A 362 -12.48 5.98 -14.87
N ILE A 363 -11.42 6.63 -14.36
CA ILE A 363 -10.47 6.00 -13.43
C ILE A 363 -11.06 5.87 -12.02
N ILE A 364 -11.85 6.84 -11.56
CA ILE A 364 -12.48 6.80 -10.23
C ILE A 364 -13.65 5.83 -10.19
N ASP A 365 -14.47 5.76 -11.23
CA ASP A 365 -15.73 5.01 -11.20
C ASP A 365 -15.52 3.48 -11.05
N ILE A 366 -14.39 2.96 -11.54
CA ILE A 366 -13.95 1.58 -11.27
C ILE A 366 -13.79 1.31 -9.77
N LYS A 367 -13.40 2.31 -8.99
CA LYS A 367 -13.32 2.18 -7.52
C LYS A 367 -14.69 2.12 -6.85
N GLY A 368 -15.73 2.65 -7.50
CA GLY A 368 -17.11 2.67 -7.01
C GLY A 368 -17.95 1.48 -7.48
N SER A 369 -17.60 0.88 -8.63
CA SER A 369 -18.27 -0.29 -9.18
C SER A 369 -17.91 -1.55 -8.40
N SER A 370 -18.79 -1.93 -7.46
CA SER A 370 -18.78 -3.23 -6.79
C SER A 370 -19.12 -4.42 -7.72
N THR A 371 -19.31 -4.16 -9.02
CA THR A 371 -19.63 -5.15 -10.04
C THR A 371 -18.42 -5.44 -10.91
N PHE A 372 -17.56 -6.33 -10.43
CA PHE A 372 -16.64 -7.06 -11.29
C PHE A 372 -17.44 -8.09 -12.09
N THR A 373 -17.77 -7.79 -13.34
CA THR A 373 -18.09 -8.82 -14.32
C THR A 373 -16.81 -9.55 -14.66
N THR A 374 -16.62 -10.73 -14.06
CA THR A 374 -15.71 -11.75 -14.55
C THR A 374 -16.12 -12.11 -15.98
N VAL A 375 -15.22 -11.88 -16.94
CA VAL A 375 -15.24 -12.57 -18.23
C VAL A 375 -14.74 -13.99 -18.01
#